data_AF-A0A5C5RJZ5-F1
#
_entry.id   AF-A0A5C5RJZ5-F1
#
_cell.length_a   1.000
_cell.length_b   1.000
_cell.length_c   1.000
_cell.angle_alpha   90.00
_cell.angle_beta   90.00
_cell.angle_gamma   90.00
#
_symmetry.space_group_name_H-M   'P 1'
#
loop_
_entity.id
_entity.type
_entity.pdbx_description
1 polymer ?
#
loop_
_entity_poly.entity_id
_entity_poly.type
_entity_poly.pdbx_seq_one_letter_code
_entity_poly.pdbx_strand_id
1 'polypeptide(L)'
;MTPRARFENSSGSLFTDGLRGVLAAHPDAVWHDAGFVARRTPRSSGVAVISGGGSGHEPMHVGLVGAGLLDAACPGLIFTSPNAVQVAAATRAVDTGAGVLHVVKNYTGDVMNFAVARRLVAAPDADARAAATEVVLVDDDVATEDTSGPGRRGTAATIVVEKICGAAADRGLPLAEVAAVGRRTAERARSMAVSVSACNVPGADTPSFDLPAGRMAFGVGIHGERARDERPVTAAEEIVTDLLARILPGTGLGAGDRALVVVNNLGAVTDLETGVLFAETVKQLAERGIEVTRSLVGRFVTALDMAGASVTVVPLDDELIELWDAPTSAPAWPHAATAPSHLDPLAHAAPDDATDTGEANVWLSDFVGRVQRSVDELTELDRRAGDGDFGTNMAAALGHFPLPLRGTDSDVLEAIATSYLVRAGGTSGAVFGTFFTELGRALQPDGAGFAAGVRASLDAVVELGGAKVGDKTVVDALSPAADVLDGGGSLADAAAAAARGVAATADSAASRGRASYLGDAVKGVPDPGALVTSWLFEAAAASR
;
A
#
# COMPACT_ATOMS: atom_id res chain seq x y z
N MET A 1 -8.35 10.90 17.23
CA MET A 1 -8.58 10.32 15.89
C MET A 1 -10.06 10.23 15.68
N THR A 2 -10.55 10.65 14.51
CA THR A 2 -11.98 10.57 14.16
C THR A 2 -12.26 9.16 13.62
N PRO A 3 -13.37 8.51 14.00
CA PRO A 3 -13.80 7.26 13.36
C PRO A 3 -13.79 7.39 11.84
N ARG A 4 -13.20 6.40 11.15
CA ARG A 4 -13.11 6.41 9.70
C ARG A 4 -14.50 6.18 9.09
N ALA A 5 -14.86 7.00 8.10
CA ALA A 5 -16.08 6.78 7.31
C ALA A 5 -16.01 5.43 6.59
N ARG A 6 -17.16 4.76 6.45
CA ARG A 6 -17.29 3.43 5.82
C ARG A 6 -18.31 3.45 4.69
N PHE A 7 -18.09 2.56 3.73
CA PHE A 7 -19.11 2.18 2.77
C PHE A 7 -19.99 1.09 3.39
N GLU A 8 -21.04 1.50 4.10
CA GLU A 8 -21.97 0.60 4.77
C GLU A 8 -23.42 1.10 4.68
N ASN A 9 -24.38 0.17 4.67
CA ASN A 9 -25.79 0.53 4.85
C ASN A 9 -26.08 0.80 6.34
N SER A 10 -25.51 -0.02 7.22
CA SER A 10 -25.50 0.15 8.67
C SER A 10 -24.36 -0.67 9.30
N SER A 11 -23.90 -0.27 10.49
CA SER A 11 -22.88 -1.02 11.23
C SER A 11 -23.31 -2.45 11.57
N GLY A 12 -24.61 -2.67 11.82
CA GLY A 12 -25.17 -3.99 12.15
C GLY A 12 -25.32 -4.93 10.95
N SER A 13 -25.33 -4.40 9.72
CA SER A 13 -25.50 -5.19 8.48
C SER A 13 -24.23 -5.31 7.65
N LEU A 14 -23.13 -4.63 8.01
CA LEU A 14 -21.91 -4.59 7.20
C LEU A 14 -21.43 -6.00 6.80
N PHE A 15 -21.39 -6.92 7.76
CA PHE A 15 -20.96 -8.30 7.49
C PHE A 15 -21.87 -9.00 6.48
N THR A 16 -23.18 -9.01 6.69
CA THR A 16 -24.12 -9.74 5.82
C THR A 16 -24.25 -9.09 4.44
N ASP A 17 -24.27 -7.76 4.37
CA ASP A 17 -24.29 -7.00 3.11
C ASP A 17 -23.01 -7.22 2.31
N GLY A 18 -21.85 -7.18 2.97
CA GLY A 18 -20.54 -7.43 2.36
C GLY A 18 -20.41 -8.87 1.87
N LEU A 19 -20.76 -9.85 2.72
CA LEU A 19 -20.74 -11.28 2.37
C LEU A 19 -21.63 -11.58 1.17
N ARG A 20 -22.81 -10.94 1.07
CA ARG A 20 -23.67 -11.06 -0.12
C ARG A 20 -22.95 -10.62 -1.40
N GLY A 21 -22.18 -9.54 -1.34
CA GLY A 21 -21.35 -9.07 -2.45
C GLY A 21 -20.24 -10.06 -2.81
N VAL A 22 -19.54 -10.62 -1.81
CA VAL A 22 -18.51 -11.65 -2.00
C VAL A 22 -19.10 -12.90 -2.69
N LEU A 23 -20.26 -13.38 -2.23
CA LEU A 23 -20.92 -14.54 -2.83
C LEU A 23 -21.43 -14.26 -4.25
N ALA A 24 -21.92 -13.04 -4.52
CA ALA A 24 -22.31 -12.66 -5.87
C ALA A 24 -21.13 -12.65 -6.86
N ALA A 25 -19.92 -12.35 -6.37
CA ALA A 25 -18.67 -12.40 -7.15
C ALA A 25 -18.02 -13.79 -7.19
N HIS A 26 -18.54 -14.77 -6.45
CA HIS A 26 -17.98 -16.10 -6.31
C HIS A 26 -18.99 -17.17 -6.79
N PRO A 27 -19.05 -17.46 -8.11
CA PRO A 27 -20.09 -18.33 -8.69
C PRO A 27 -20.07 -19.76 -8.10
N ASP A 28 -18.89 -20.24 -7.70
CA ASP A 28 -18.70 -21.57 -7.12
C ASP A 28 -18.93 -21.65 -5.60
N ALA A 29 -19.36 -20.58 -4.93
CA ALA A 29 -19.72 -20.59 -3.51
C ALA A 29 -21.23 -20.46 -3.31
N VAL A 30 -21.74 -21.10 -2.26
CA VAL A 30 -23.16 -21.03 -1.86
C VAL A 30 -23.28 -20.86 -0.35
N TRP A 31 -24.21 -19.99 0.05
CA TRP A 31 -24.60 -19.81 1.45
C TRP A 31 -25.56 -20.92 1.89
N HIS A 32 -25.34 -21.45 3.09
CA HIS A 32 -26.25 -22.35 3.78
C HIS A 32 -26.86 -21.65 5.00
N ASP A 33 -28.17 -21.82 5.19
CA ASP A 33 -28.94 -21.16 6.27
C ASP A 33 -28.42 -21.46 7.68
N ALA A 34 -27.67 -22.55 7.86
CA ALA A 34 -26.97 -22.87 9.10
C ALA A 34 -25.77 -21.93 9.40
N GLY A 35 -25.46 -20.99 8.52
CA GLY A 35 -24.49 -19.92 8.75
C GLY A 35 -23.14 -20.08 8.06
N PHE A 36 -22.99 -20.97 7.08
CA PHE A 36 -21.69 -21.25 6.46
C PHE A 36 -21.71 -21.12 4.94
N VAL A 37 -20.53 -20.99 4.35
CA VAL A 37 -20.34 -21.00 2.89
C VAL A 37 -19.67 -22.30 2.50
N ALA A 38 -20.16 -22.96 1.45
CA ALA A 38 -19.53 -24.14 0.88
C ALA A 38 -19.43 -24.05 -0.64
N ARG A 39 -18.67 -24.96 -1.24
CA ARG A 39 -18.61 -25.11 -2.70
C ARG A 39 -20.00 -25.48 -3.23
N ARG A 40 -20.43 -24.79 -4.28
CA ARG A 40 -21.67 -25.07 -5.02
C ARG A 40 -21.66 -26.48 -5.60
N THR A 41 -20.51 -26.93 -6.07
CA THR A 41 -20.26 -28.30 -6.51
C THR A 41 -19.49 -29.01 -5.39
N PRO A 42 -20.16 -29.84 -4.56
CA PRO A 42 -19.52 -30.50 -3.44
C PRO A 42 -18.43 -31.49 -3.89
N ARG A 43 -17.48 -31.79 -2.98
CA ARG A 43 -16.52 -32.88 -3.20
C ARG A 43 -17.27 -34.20 -3.36
N SER A 44 -16.93 -34.98 -4.39
CA SER A 44 -17.55 -36.30 -4.62
C SER A 44 -16.92 -37.40 -3.77
N SER A 45 -15.65 -37.26 -3.39
CA SER A 45 -14.86 -38.29 -2.69
C SER A 45 -13.60 -37.69 -2.08
N GLY A 46 -13.03 -38.36 -1.09
CA GLY A 46 -11.79 -37.93 -0.44
C GLY A 46 -12.03 -36.96 0.72
N VAL A 47 -10.98 -36.70 1.50
CA VAL A 47 -11.03 -35.86 2.71
C VAL A 47 -11.59 -34.50 2.38
N ALA A 48 -12.51 -33.94 3.17
CA ALA A 48 -12.93 -32.53 3.04
C ALA A 48 -12.08 -31.62 3.95
N VAL A 49 -11.87 -30.36 3.58
CA VAL A 49 -11.13 -29.36 4.37
C VAL A 49 -12.05 -28.19 4.66
N ILE A 50 -12.22 -27.88 5.95
CA ILE A 50 -12.98 -26.70 6.39
C ILE A 50 -12.14 -25.80 7.30
N SER A 51 -12.47 -24.52 7.29
CA SER A 51 -11.89 -23.51 8.17
C SER A 51 -12.97 -22.52 8.61
N GLY A 52 -12.58 -21.48 9.33
CA GLY A 52 -13.48 -20.44 9.79
C GLY A 52 -12.89 -19.55 10.87
N GLY A 53 -13.74 -18.70 11.42
CA GLY A 53 -13.38 -17.74 12.46
C GLY A 53 -14.23 -16.48 12.38
N GLY A 54 -13.88 -15.48 13.18
CA GLY A 54 -14.48 -14.15 13.06
C GLY A 54 -14.33 -13.57 11.66
N SER A 55 -15.32 -12.78 11.24
CA SER A 55 -15.26 -12.00 10.01
C SER A 55 -14.42 -10.73 10.19
N GLY A 56 -14.10 -10.03 9.10
CA GLY A 56 -13.22 -8.85 9.12
C GLY A 56 -11.76 -9.15 8.76
N HIS A 57 -11.49 -10.34 8.22
CA HIS A 57 -10.18 -10.77 7.73
C HIS A 57 -10.20 -11.13 6.24
N GLU A 58 -11.20 -10.66 5.50
CA GLU A 58 -11.42 -11.00 4.11
C GLU A 58 -10.16 -10.71 3.26
N PRO A 59 -9.80 -11.58 2.30
CA PRO A 59 -10.59 -12.70 1.77
C PRO A 59 -10.63 -13.96 2.64
N MET A 60 -9.80 -14.10 3.67
CA MET A 60 -9.87 -15.22 4.60
C MET A 60 -11.22 -15.22 5.36
N HIS A 61 -12.02 -16.28 5.42
CA HIS A 61 -11.87 -17.61 4.80
C HIS A 61 -12.76 -17.82 3.58
N VAL A 62 -13.81 -17.02 3.43
CA VAL A 62 -14.87 -17.27 2.43
C VAL A 62 -14.34 -17.16 1.00
N GLY A 63 -13.43 -16.21 0.73
CA GLY A 63 -12.82 -16.08 -0.61
C GLY A 63 -11.89 -17.24 -0.97
N LEU A 64 -11.57 -18.09 0.01
CA LEU A 64 -10.68 -19.24 -0.09
C LEU A 64 -11.44 -20.57 -0.30
N VAL A 65 -12.76 -20.51 -0.42
CA VAL A 65 -13.60 -21.68 -0.77
C VAL A 65 -13.42 -22.02 -2.26
N GLY A 66 -13.05 -23.26 -2.57
CA GLY A 66 -12.77 -23.68 -3.95
C GLY A 66 -12.05 -25.02 -4.00
N ALA A 67 -12.19 -25.76 -5.12
CA ALA A 67 -11.36 -26.94 -5.38
C ALA A 67 -9.88 -26.55 -5.29
N GLY A 68 -9.03 -27.40 -4.72
CA GLY A 68 -7.62 -27.15 -4.43
C GLY A 68 -7.36 -26.42 -3.11
N LEU A 69 -8.41 -26.02 -2.38
CA LEU A 69 -8.32 -25.25 -1.13
C LEU A 69 -9.42 -25.66 -0.13
N LEU A 70 -10.35 -24.77 0.28
CA LEU A 70 -11.41 -25.09 1.24
C LEU A 70 -12.69 -25.62 0.58
N ASP A 71 -13.32 -26.62 1.19
CA ASP A 71 -14.67 -27.08 0.83
C ASP A 71 -15.77 -26.22 1.46
N ALA A 72 -15.51 -25.72 2.66
CA ALA A 72 -16.40 -24.81 3.36
C ALA A 72 -15.65 -23.89 4.32
N ALA A 73 -16.24 -22.73 4.56
CA ALA A 73 -15.79 -21.74 5.52
C ALA A 73 -16.95 -21.34 6.45
N CYS A 74 -16.67 -21.24 7.74
CA CYS A 74 -17.63 -20.82 8.76
C CYS A 74 -17.33 -19.38 9.23
N PRO A 75 -17.93 -18.35 8.60
CA PRO A 75 -17.77 -16.98 9.07
C PRO A 75 -18.61 -16.74 10.34
N GLY A 76 -17.97 -16.23 11.40
CA GLY A 76 -18.66 -15.70 12.57
C GLY A 76 -18.99 -14.21 12.42
N LEU A 77 -19.41 -13.56 13.49
CA LEU A 77 -19.53 -12.09 13.50
C LEU A 77 -18.13 -11.46 13.36
N ILE A 78 -18.08 -10.14 13.14
CA ILE A 78 -16.80 -9.42 13.04
C ILE A 78 -15.98 -9.68 14.30
N PHE A 79 -14.77 -10.20 14.11
CA PHE A 79 -13.80 -10.60 15.15
C PHE A 79 -14.35 -11.57 16.22
N THR A 80 -15.42 -12.31 15.93
CA THR A 80 -16.02 -13.26 16.85
C THR A 80 -16.17 -14.63 16.19
N SER A 81 -15.64 -15.67 16.82
CA SER A 81 -15.69 -17.06 16.34
C SER A 81 -17.10 -17.51 15.91
N PRO A 82 -17.25 -18.34 14.85
CA PRO A 82 -18.50 -19.00 14.53
C PRO A 82 -18.94 -19.92 15.68
N ASN A 83 -20.23 -20.20 15.78
CA ASN A 83 -20.73 -21.11 16.81
C ASN A 83 -20.51 -22.58 16.42
N ALA A 84 -20.43 -23.47 17.43
CA ALA A 84 -20.17 -24.89 17.21
C ALA A 84 -21.24 -25.61 16.36
N VAL A 85 -22.50 -25.16 16.37
CA VAL A 85 -23.58 -25.78 15.59
C VAL A 85 -23.42 -25.49 14.10
N GLN A 86 -23.07 -24.25 13.75
CA GLN A 86 -22.70 -23.83 12.39
C GLN A 86 -21.52 -24.65 11.85
N VAL A 87 -20.45 -24.80 12.65
CA VAL A 87 -19.28 -25.60 12.26
C VAL A 87 -19.67 -27.07 12.08
N ALA A 88 -20.45 -27.65 13.00
CA ALA A 88 -20.91 -29.03 12.88
C ALA A 88 -21.79 -29.26 11.63
N ALA A 89 -22.64 -28.29 11.29
CA ALA A 89 -23.45 -28.33 10.07
C ALA A 89 -22.58 -28.30 8.81
N ALA A 90 -21.57 -27.42 8.77
CA ALA A 90 -20.60 -27.38 7.67
C ALA A 90 -19.84 -28.70 7.53
N THR A 91 -19.32 -29.25 8.63
CA THR A 91 -18.62 -30.55 8.65
C THR A 91 -19.49 -31.66 8.06
N ARG A 92 -20.75 -31.78 8.50
CA ARG A 92 -21.67 -32.81 7.96
C ARG A 92 -22.00 -32.59 6.49
N ALA A 93 -22.15 -31.33 6.07
CA ALA A 93 -22.50 -30.99 4.69
C ALA A 93 -21.39 -31.35 3.68
N VAL A 94 -20.12 -31.30 4.09
CA VAL A 94 -18.98 -31.60 3.20
C VAL A 94 -18.40 -33.00 3.37
N ASP A 95 -18.83 -33.77 4.38
CA ASP A 95 -18.27 -35.09 4.65
C ASP A 95 -18.66 -36.13 3.56
N THR A 96 -17.65 -36.62 2.84
CA THR A 96 -17.78 -37.61 1.76
C THR A 96 -17.71 -39.07 2.24
N GLY A 97 -17.31 -39.29 3.49
CA GLY A 97 -17.07 -40.61 4.08
C GLY A 97 -15.59 -40.87 4.38
N ALA A 98 -14.72 -40.05 3.79
CA ALA A 98 -13.28 -40.06 4.05
C ALA A 98 -12.87 -39.19 5.25
N GLY A 99 -13.82 -38.48 5.88
CA GLY A 99 -13.60 -37.59 7.01
C GLY A 99 -13.29 -36.14 6.61
N VAL A 100 -13.20 -35.27 7.62
CA VAL A 100 -13.09 -33.82 7.44
C VAL A 100 -11.94 -33.26 8.29
N LEU A 101 -11.01 -32.56 7.66
CA LEU A 101 -9.96 -31.81 8.33
C LEU A 101 -10.46 -30.41 8.69
N HIS A 102 -10.28 -30.05 9.95
CA HIS A 102 -10.55 -28.70 10.45
C HIS A 102 -9.22 -27.95 10.58
N VAL A 103 -9.02 -26.90 9.79
CA VAL A 103 -7.91 -25.95 9.99
C VAL A 103 -8.40 -24.86 10.94
N VAL A 104 -7.71 -24.66 12.06
CA VAL A 104 -8.20 -23.81 13.16
C VAL A 104 -7.10 -22.83 13.58
N LYS A 105 -7.40 -21.53 13.55
CA LYS A 105 -6.50 -20.50 14.09
C LYS A 105 -6.49 -20.59 15.62
N ASN A 106 -5.33 -20.42 16.25
CA ASN A 106 -5.23 -20.50 17.71
C ASN A 106 -5.76 -19.22 18.40
N TYR A 107 -7.09 -19.10 18.41
CA TYR A 107 -7.85 -18.20 19.26
C TYR A 107 -8.79 -19.03 20.12
N THR A 108 -8.94 -18.66 21.40
CA THR A 108 -9.71 -19.45 22.37
C THR A 108 -11.12 -19.76 21.89
N GLY A 109 -11.83 -18.78 21.30
CA GLY A 109 -13.17 -18.98 20.74
C GLY A 109 -13.19 -19.99 19.60
N ASP A 110 -12.26 -19.90 18.65
CA ASP A 110 -12.14 -20.81 17.50
C ASP A 110 -11.84 -22.24 17.99
N VAL A 111 -10.83 -22.40 18.85
CA VAL A 111 -10.45 -23.70 19.41
C VAL A 111 -11.63 -24.37 20.13
N MET A 112 -12.34 -23.62 20.98
CA MET A 112 -13.48 -24.15 21.74
C MET A 112 -14.65 -24.53 20.83
N ASN A 113 -15.07 -23.66 19.92
CA ASN A 113 -16.23 -23.93 19.05
C ASN A 113 -15.96 -25.09 18.09
N PHE A 114 -14.77 -25.17 17.49
CA PHE A 114 -14.41 -26.29 16.62
C PHE A 114 -14.29 -27.61 17.40
N ALA A 115 -13.78 -27.58 18.64
CA ALA A 115 -13.73 -28.77 19.49
C ALA A 115 -15.14 -29.28 19.87
N VAL A 116 -16.07 -28.38 20.20
CA VAL A 116 -17.47 -28.73 20.46
C VAL A 116 -18.13 -29.28 19.20
N ALA A 117 -17.90 -28.65 18.04
CA ALA A 117 -18.43 -29.13 16.76
C ALA A 117 -17.99 -30.56 16.44
N ARG A 118 -16.71 -30.89 16.67
CA ARG A 118 -16.19 -32.26 16.50
C ARG A 118 -16.91 -33.28 17.39
N ARG A 119 -17.24 -32.91 18.63
CA ARG A 119 -18.04 -33.78 19.52
C ARG A 119 -19.46 -33.99 19.00
N LEU A 120 -20.08 -32.94 18.45
CA LEU A 120 -21.43 -33.01 17.89
C LEU A 120 -21.50 -33.93 16.65
N VAL A 121 -20.49 -33.92 15.79
CA VAL A 121 -20.47 -34.76 14.57
C VAL A 121 -19.94 -36.18 14.80
N ALA A 122 -19.24 -36.43 15.91
CA ALA A 122 -18.81 -37.77 16.31
C ALA A 122 -19.98 -38.61 16.88
N ALA A 123 -21.00 -37.96 17.43
CA ALA A 123 -22.23 -38.63 17.84
C ALA A 123 -23.14 -38.84 16.63
N PRO A 124 -23.54 -40.08 16.31
CA PRO A 124 -24.59 -40.32 15.32
C PRO A 124 -25.91 -39.74 15.82
N ASP A 125 -26.61 -38.99 14.97
CA ASP A 125 -27.98 -38.54 15.21
C ASP A 125 -28.91 -39.31 14.26
N ALA A 126 -30.22 -39.29 14.51
CA ALA A 126 -31.23 -40.04 13.75
C ALA A 126 -31.12 -39.83 12.23
N ASP A 127 -30.66 -38.64 11.81
CA ASP A 127 -30.62 -38.20 10.41
C ASP A 127 -29.19 -38.06 9.84
N ALA A 128 -28.13 -38.35 10.60
CA ALA A 128 -26.75 -38.12 10.14
C ALA A 128 -25.75 -39.16 10.69
N ARG A 129 -24.90 -39.67 9.79
CA ARG A 129 -23.77 -40.54 10.15
C ARG A 129 -22.71 -39.77 10.94
N ALA A 130 -21.97 -40.48 11.78
CA ALA A 130 -20.80 -39.93 12.44
C ALA A 130 -19.72 -39.55 11.40
N ALA A 131 -19.10 -38.39 11.59
CA ALA A 131 -18.02 -37.89 10.74
C ALA A 131 -16.67 -38.06 11.44
N ALA A 132 -15.70 -38.69 10.77
CA ALA A 132 -14.32 -38.70 11.23
C ALA A 132 -13.72 -37.29 11.05
N THR A 133 -13.05 -36.77 12.07
CA THR A 133 -12.46 -35.41 12.02
C THR A 133 -11.05 -35.37 12.56
N GLU A 134 -10.19 -34.57 11.93
CA GLU A 134 -8.85 -34.21 12.42
C GLU A 134 -8.72 -32.68 12.54
N VAL A 135 -7.74 -32.22 13.29
CA VAL A 135 -7.45 -30.77 13.44
C VAL A 135 -5.98 -30.47 13.15
N VAL A 136 -5.75 -29.40 12.41
CA VAL A 136 -4.49 -28.67 12.36
C VAL A 136 -4.71 -27.33 13.05
N LEU A 137 -4.04 -27.13 14.19
CA LEU A 137 -4.02 -25.86 14.90
C LEU A 137 -2.91 -24.99 14.31
N VAL A 138 -3.22 -23.76 13.95
CA VAL A 138 -2.25 -22.79 13.41
C VAL A 138 -1.98 -21.73 14.48
N ASP A 139 -0.71 -21.63 14.90
CA ASP A 139 -0.24 -20.78 15.99
C ASP A 139 1.07 -20.07 15.60
N ASP A 140 1.12 -19.49 14.41
CA ASP A 140 2.33 -18.95 13.77
C ASP A 140 2.85 -17.64 14.36
N ASP A 141 2.04 -16.88 15.09
CA ASP A 141 2.42 -15.53 15.53
C ASP A 141 3.38 -15.52 16.75
N VAL A 142 4.63 -15.17 16.50
CA VAL A 142 5.70 -15.13 17.53
C VAL A 142 5.52 -14.00 18.54
N ALA A 143 4.67 -13.00 18.26
CA ALA A 143 4.46 -11.88 19.18
C ALA A 143 3.90 -12.30 20.55
N THR A 144 3.32 -13.50 20.63
CA THR A 144 2.66 -14.02 21.83
C THR A 144 3.35 -15.25 22.43
N GLU A 145 4.50 -15.67 21.90
CA GLU A 145 5.23 -16.88 22.31
C GLU A 145 5.63 -16.89 23.80
N ASP A 146 6.16 -15.78 24.31
CA ASP A 146 6.62 -15.66 25.70
C ASP A 146 5.54 -15.10 26.65
N THR A 147 4.26 -15.24 26.31
CA THR A 147 3.17 -14.71 27.14
C THR A 147 2.54 -15.81 28.00
N SER A 148 2.13 -15.47 29.23
CA SER A 148 1.40 -16.37 30.13
C SER A 148 -0.05 -16.68 29.67
N GLY A 149 -0.34 -16.45 28.38
CA GLY A 149 -1.65 -16.55 27.76
C GLY A 149 -1.90 -17.91 27.10
N PRO A 150 -2.88 -18.00 26.19
CA PRO A 150 -3.28 -19.24 25.51
C PRO A 150 -2.26 -19.76 24.47
N GLY A 151 -1.02 -19.27 24.47
CA GLY A 151 0.00 -19.57 23.47
C GLY A 151 0.01 -18.57 22.30
N ARG A 152 0.71 -18.95 21.22
CA ARG A 152 0.84 -18.14 20.01
C ARG A 152 -0.50 -18.01 19.25
N ARG A 153 -0.78 -16.86 18.66
CA ARG A 153 -1.99 -16.65 17.83
C ARG A 153 -1.83 -17.28 16.44
N GLY A 154 -2.95 -17.63 15.80
CA GLY A 154 -2.98 -18.04 14.39
C GLY A 154 -3.25 -16.85 13.46
N THR A 155 -2.40 -16.60 12.47
CA THR A 155 -2.46 -15.44 11.57
C THR A 155 -2.26 -15.85 10.11
N ALA A 156 -1.34 -15.20 9.39
CA ALA A 156 -1.18 -15.33 7.94
C ALA A 156 -0.68 -16.71 7.49
N ALA A 157 -0.04 -17.53 8.34
CA ALA A 157 0.29 -18.91 7.97
C ALA A 157 -0.95 -19.79 7.77
N THR A 158 -2.12 -19.39 8.27
CA THR A 158 -3.35 -20.16 8.16
C THR A 158 -3.71 -20.45 6.71
N ILE A 159 -3.63 -19.44 5.82
CA ILE A 159 -3.96 -19.63 4.40
C ILE A 159 -2.95 -20.54 3.69
N VAL A 160 -1.71 -20.60 4.19
CA VAL A 160 -0.69 -21.53 3.68
C VAL A 160 -1.06 -22.95 4.05
N VAL A 161 -1.41 -23.19 5.32
CA VAL A 161 -1.87 -24.49 5.80
C VAL A 161 -3.11 -24.93 5.05
N GLU A 162 -4.06 -24.04 4.80
CA GLU A 162 -5.28 -24.32 4.02
C GLU A 162 -4.95 -24.72 2.59
N LYS A 163 -4.04 -24.00 1.92
CA LYS A 163 -3.59 -24.34 0.56
C LYS A 163 -2.94 -25.72 0.49
N ILE A 164 -2.01 -25.99 1.40
CA ILE A 164 -1.27 -27.25 1.46
C ILE A 164 -2.23 -28.42 1.76
N CYS A 165 -3.14 -28.24 2.72
CA CYS A 165 -4.11 -29.27 3.08
C CYS A 165 -5.15 -29.51 1.98
N GLY A 166 -5.64 -28.44 1.34
CA GLY A 166 -6.59 -28.53 0.22
C GLY A 166 -5.99 -29.27 -0.97
N ALA A 167 -4.75 -28.96 -1.33
CA ALA A 167 -4.01 -29.67 -2.37
C ALA A 167 -3.75 -31.14 -2.01
N ALA A 168 -3.36 -31.41 -0.76
CA ALA A 168 -3.13 -32.78 -0.27
C ALA A 168 -4.42 -33.61 -0.30
N ALA A 169 -5.56 -33.01 0.07
CA ALA A 169 -6.87 -33.63 0.00
C ALA A 169 -7.27 -33.93 -1.45
N ASP A 170 -7.01 -33.02 -2.39
CA ASP A 170 -7.29 -33.23 -3.83
C ASP A 170 -6.36 -34.26 -4.49
N ARG A 171 -5.15 -34.49 -3.94
CA ARG A 171 -4.31 -35.64 -4.29
C ARG A 171 -4.88 -36.98 -3.80
N GLY A 172 -5.96 -36.95 -3.02
CA GLY A 172 -6.62 -38.15 -2.49
C GLY A 172 -5.92 -38.74 -1.27
N LEU A 173 -5.06 -37.99 -0.57
CA LEU A 173 -4.42 -38.46 0.65
C LEU A 173 -5.46 -38.73 1.75
N PRO A 174 -5.25 -39.76 2.60
CA PRO A 174 -6.15 -40.06 3.70
C PRO A 174 -6.08 -38.98 4.80
N LEU A 175 -7.14 -38.87 5.60
CA LEU A 175 -7.32 -37.79 6.60
C LEU A 175 -6.10 -37.60 7.51
N ALA A 176 -5.49 -38.69 7.98
CA ALA A 176 -4.32 -38.66 8.85
C ALA A 176 -3.09 -38.06 8.16
N GLU A 177 -2.89 -38.33 6.87
CA GLU A 177 -1.77 -37.80 6.08
C GLU A 177 -1.98 -36.33 5.72
N VAL A 178 -3.20 -35.93 5.34
CA VAL A 178 -3.54 -34.51 5.15
C VAL A 178 -3.30 -33.72 6.45
N ALA A 179 -3.73 -34.26 7.59
CA ALA A 179 -3.48 -33.64 8.89
C ALA A 179 -1.99 -33.59 9.24
N ALA A 180 -1.22 -34.63 8.90
CA ALA A 180 0.21 -34.68 9.18
C ALA A 180 1.00 -33.62 8.38
N VAL A 181 0.73 -33.44 7.08
CA VAL A 181 1.39 -32.38 6.30
C VAL A 181 0.98 -30.98 6.76
N GLY A 182 -0.28 -30.78 7.13
CA GLY A 182 -0.75 -29.53 7.72
C GLY A 182 -0.05 -29.20 9.03
N ARG A 183 0.09 -30.17 9.95
CA ARG A 183 0.82 -29.98 11.23
C ARG A 183 2.29 -29.67 11.02
N ARG A 184 2.98 -30.42 10.15
CA ARG A 184 4.39 -30.15 9.79
C ARG A 184 4.58 -28.72 9.28
N THR A 185 3.63 -28.23 8.46
CA THR A 185 3.64 -26.86 7.93
C THR A 185 3.43 -25.85 9.05
N ALA A 186 2.39 -26.01 9.87
CA ALA A 186 2.04 -25.10 10.96
C ALA A 186 3.14 -25.02 12.03
N GLU A 187 3.75 -26.15 12.40
CA GLU A 187 4.78 -26.24 13.45
C GLU A 187 6.02 -25.38 13.18
N ARG A 188 6.33 -25.15 11.90
CA ARG A 188 7.52 -24.39 11.48
C ARG A 188 7.21 -23.06 10.79
N ALA A 189 5.95 -22.76 10.52
CA ALA A 189 5.54 -21.46 10.03
C ALA A 189 5.61 -20.42 11.16
N ARG A 190 6.24 -19.27 10.89
CA ARG A 190 6.32 -18.17 11.86
C ARG A 190 5.95 -16.85 11.20
N SER A 191 5.19 -16.04 11.93
CA SER A 191 4.67 -14.76 11.49
C SER A 191 4.84 -13.68 12.54
N MET A 192 4.98 -12.44 12.11
CA MET A 192 4.81 -11.29 12.99
C MET A 192 4.29 -10.09 12.21
N ALA A 193 3.39 -9.33 12.84
CA ALA A 193 2.78 -8.13 12.28
C ALA A 193 3.42 -6.84 12.80
N VAL A 194 3.33 -5.77 12.02
CA VAL A 194 3.59 -4.40 12.43
C VAL A 194 2.46 -3.50 11.91
N SER A 195 2.07 -2.48 12.68
CA SER A 195 1.08 -1.49 12.23
C SER A 195 1.48 -0.06 12.61
N VAL A 196 1.00 0.89 11.81
CA VAL A 196 1.12 2.34 12.04
C VAL A 196 -0.24 2.98 12.37
N SER A 197 -1.32 2.19 12.33
CA SER A 197 -2.62 2.56 12.89
C SER A 197 -3.41 1.32 13.30
N ALA A 198 -4.28 1.48 14.30
CA ALA A 198 -5.26 0.46 14.69
C ALA A 198 -6.38 0.32 13.66
N CYS A 199 -7.10 -0.80 13.68
CA CYS A 199 -8.34 -0.91 12.92
C CYS A 199 -9.48 -0.19 13.64
N ASN A 200 -10.48 0.20 12.87
CA ASN A 200 -11.76 0.62 13.38
C ASN A 200 -12.70 -0.60 13.32
N VAL A 201 -13.41 -0.90 14.40
CA VAL A 201 -14.48 -1.90 14.40
C VAL A 201 -15.81 -1.22 14.04
N PRO A 202 -16.67 -1.79 13.17
CA PRO A 202 -17.96 -1.18 12.84
C PRO A 202 -18.83 -1.00 14.08
N GLY A 203 -19.42 0.19 14.22
CA GLY A 203 -20.22 0.57 15.38
C GLY A 203 -19.42 1.01 16.62
N ALA A 204 -18.08 0.97 16.58
CA ALA A 204 -17.25 1.54 17.64
C ALA A 204 -16.95 3.03 17.38
N ASP A 205 -16.97 3.84 18.45
CA ASP A 205 -16.69 5.27 18.41
C ASP A 205 -15.18 5.60 18.45
N THR A 206 -14.34 4.61 18.68
CA THR A 206 -12.88 4.75 18.77
C THR A 206 -12.16 3.57 18.09
N PRO A 207 -10.91 3.76 17.64
CA PRO A 207 -10.07 2.67 17.15
C PRO A 207 -9.89 1.54 18.18
N SER A 208 -9.48 0.35 17.73
CA SER A 208 -9.33 -0.83 18.58
C SER A 208 -8.22 -0.71 19.64
N PHE A 209 -7.23 0.15 19.41
CA PHE A 209 -6.23 0.57 20.39
C PHE A 209 -5.70 1.97 20.05
N ASP A 210 -5.13 2.64 21.05
CA ASP A 210 -4.47 3.94 20.86
C ASP A 210 -3.05 3.78 20.35
N LEU A 211 -2.72 4.44 19.23
CA LEU A 211 -1.36 4.55 18.71
C LEU A 211 -1.07 6.00 18.31
N PRO A 212 -0.17 6.71 19.01
CA PRO A 212 0.20 8.07 18.67
C PRO A 212 0.78 8.21 17.25
N ALA A 213 0.58 9.37 16.62
CA ALA A 213 1.17 9.68 15.32
C ALA A 213 2.70 9.54 15.34
N GLY A 214 3.27 9.00 14.25
CA GLY A 214 4.70 8.73 14.14
C GLY A 214 5.20 7.52 14.94
N ARG A 215 4.29 6.71 15.53
CA ARG A 215 4.62 5.45 16.18
C ARG A 215 4.11 4.25 15.39
N MET A 216 4.74 3.11 15.62
CA MET A 216 4.37 1.80 15.13
C MET A 216 4.28 0.77 16.26
N ALA A 217 3.47 -0.25 16.07
CA ALA A 217 3.15 -1.28 17.04
C ALA A 217 3.55 -2.67 16.49
N PHE A 218 4.48 -3.35 17.16
CA PHE A 218 5.03 -4.65 16.79
C PHE A 218 4.30 -5.80 17.46
N GLY A 219 3.82 -6.75 16.65
CA GLY A 219 3.08 -7.90 17.12
C GLY A 219 1.61 -7.59 17.41
N VAL A 220 0.99 -6.71 16.64
CA VAL A 220 -0.46 -6.51 16.68
C VAL A 220 -1.19 -7.78 16.24
N GLY A 221 -2.35 -8.04 16.83
CA GLY A 221 -3.19 -9.17 16.42
C GLY A 221 -4.19 -8.80 15.33
N ILE A 222 -4.72 -9.80 14.63
CA ILE A 222 -5.64 -9.58 13.51
C ILE A 222 -7.03 -9.09 13.95
N HIS A 223 -7.38 -9.19 15.23
CA HIS A 223 -8.63 -8.64 15.78
C HIS A 223 -8.42 -7.27 16.43
N GLY A 224 -7.27 -6.62 16.20
CA GLY A 224 -6.94 -5.34 16.82
C GLY A 224 -6.40 -5.48 18.24
N GLU A 225 -5.91 -6.66 18.64
CA GLU A 225 -5.24 -6.84 19.93
C GLU A 225 -3.96 -5.99 19.98
N ARG A 226 -3.84 -5.17 21.02
CA ARG A 226 -2.72 -4.25 21.22
C ARG A 226 -1.39 -5.00 21.34
N ALA A 227 -0.38 -4.51 20.62
CA ALA A 227 1.01 -4.91 20.77
C ALA A 227 1.58 -4.49 22.13
N ARG A 228 2.59 -5.23 22.63
CA ARG A 228 3.36 -4.82 23.80
C ARG A 228 4.55 -3.91 23.47
N ASP A 229 5.00 -3.97 22.22
CA ASP A 229 6.15 -3.22 21.71
C ASP A 229 5.65 -2.09 20.79
N GLU A 230 5.69 -0.86 21.30
CA GLU A 230 5.37 0.35 20.56
C GLU A 230 6.61 1.24 20.49
N ARG A 231 6.95 1.72 19.29
CA ARG A 231 8.17 2.51 19.05
C ARG A 231 7.99 3.54 17.94
N PRO A 232 8.86 4.55 17.81
CA PRO A 232 8.85 5.46 16.66
C PRO A 232 8.94 4.69 15.35
N VAL A 233 8.29 5.17 14.29
CA VAL A 233 8.46 4.60 12.94
C VAL A 233 9.91 4.75 12.50
N THR A 234 10.51 3.67 12.00
CA THR A 234 11.88 3.65 11.46
C THR A 234 11.88 3.18 10.00
N ALA A 235 13.06 3.11 9.37
CA ALA A 235 13.19 2.65 8.00
C ALA A 235 12.69 1.20 7.83
N ALA A 236 12.15 0.87 6.65
CA ALA A 236 11.62 -0.46 6.37
C ALA A 236 12.67 -1.58 6.51
N GLU A 237 13.94 -1.29 6.19
CA GLU A 237 15.06 -2.20 6.39
C GLU A 237 15.19 -2.64 7.86
N GLU A 238 15.16 -1.68 8.79
CA GLU A 238 15.21 -1.93 10.24
C GLU A 238 13.97 -2.67 10.74
N ILE A 239 12.79 -2.28 10.24
CA ILE A 239 11.52 -2.97 10.56
C ILE A 239 11.63 -4.45 10.20
N VAL A 240 12.07 -4.77 8.98
CA VAL A 240 12.21 -6.15 8.51
C VAL A 240 13.29 -6.89 9.30
N THR A 241 14.42 -6.26 9.63
CA THR A 241 15.45 -6.86 10.49
C THR A 241 14.87 -7.33 11.81
N ASP A 242 14.07 -6.50 12.47
CA ASP A 242 13.48 -6.83 13.77
C ASP A 242 12.34 -7.87 13.67
N LEU A 243 11.59 -7.87 12.57
CA LEU A 243 10.61 -8.94 12.29
C LEU A 243 11.33 -10.28 12.10
N LEU A 244 12.34 -10.33 11.22
CA LEU A 244 13.09 -11.56 10.93
C LEU A 244 13.86 -12.09 12.14
N ALA A 245 14.39 -11.21 13.00
CA ALA A 245 15.05 -11.60 14.23
C ALA A 245 14.15 -12.43 15.17
N ARG A 246 12.83 -12.17 15.15
CA ARG A 246 11.83 -12.89 15.95
C ARG A 246 11.21 -14.08 15.20
N ILE A 247 11.07 -13.97 13.88
CA ILE A 247 10.47 -15.02 13.03
C ILE A 247 11.42 -16.20 12.85
N LEU A 248 12.68 -15.95 12.44
CA LEU A 248 13.60 -16.99 11.98
C LEU A 248 13.92 -18.08 13.01
N PRO A 249 14.15 -17.79 14.31
CA PRO A 249 14.50 -18.82 15.30
C PRO A 249 13.49 -19.98 15.36
N GLY A 250 12.19 -19.69 15.21
CA GLY A 250 11.13 -20.69 15.27
C GLY A 250 10.94 -21.50 13.98
N THR A 251 11.55 -21.11 12.87
CA THR A 251 11.43 -21.80 11.57
C THR A 251 12.43 -22.96 11.42
N GLY A 252 13.58 -22.87 12.09
CA GLY A 252 14.69 -23.79 11.92
C GLY A 252 15.37 -23.72 10.55
N LEU A 253 15.23 -22.61 9.82
CA LEU A 253 15.92 -22.37 8.55
C LEU A 253 17.40 -22.00 8.76
N GLY A 254 18.26 -22.51 7.89
CA GLY A 254 19.67 -22.15 7.78
C GLY A 254 20.10 -21.87 6.34
N ALA A 255 21.39 -21.60 6.15
CA ALA A 255 21.95 -21.37 4.82
C ALA A 255 21.79 -22.62 3.92
N GLY A 256 21.28 -22.42 2.71
CA GLY A 256 20.95 -23.47 1.74
C GLY A 256 19.50 -23.95 1.80
N ASP A 257 18.73 -23.55 2.82
CA ASP A 257 17.32 -23.91 2.91
C ASP A 257 16.43 -23.02 2.04
N ARG A 258 15.25 -23.56 1.70
CA ARG A 258 14.24 -22.89 0.89
C ARG A 258 13.07 -22.44 1.76
N ALA A 259 12.51 -21.28 1.44
CA ALA A 259 11.38 -20.71 2.15
C ALA A 259 10.28 -20.18 1.21
N LEU A 260 9.04 -20.24 1.71
CA LEU A 260 7.91 -19.44 1.27
C LEU A 260 7.85 -18.17 2.14
N VAL A 261 7.69 -17.02 1.50
CA VAL A 261 7.46 -15.74 2.19
C VAL A 261 6.07 -15.21 1.87
N VAL A 262 5.28 -14.89 2.90
CA VAL A 262 4.03 -14.14 2.75
C VAL A 262 4.20 -12.75 3.36
N VAL A 263 4.05 -11.71 2.54
CA VAL A 263 3.93 -10.32 3.00
C VAL A 263 2.47 -9.92 2.87
N ASN A 264 1.76 -9.97 3.99
CA ASN A 264 0.33 -9.77 4.06
C ASN A 264 0.00 -8.36 4.56
N ASN A 265 -0.86 -7.66 3.82
CA ASN A 265 -1.42 -6.37 4.15
C ASN A 265 -2.63 -6.55 5.07
N LEU A 266 -2.61 -5.87 6.23
CA LEU A 266 -3.66 -5.95 7.24
C LEU A 266 -4.89 -5.10 6.91
N GLY A 267 -4.87 -4.33 5.82
CA GLY A 267 -6.06 -3.63 5.33
C GLY A 267 -5.74 -2.39 4.50
N ALA A 268 -5.04 -1.43 5.10
CA ALA A 268 -4.99 -0.05 4.61
C ALA A 268 -3.60 0.47 4.17
N VAL A 269 -2.55 -0.35 4.15
CA VAL A 269 -1.28 0.05 3.53
C VAL A 269 -1.34 -0.09 2.01
N THR A 270 -0.51 0.65 1.29
CA THR A 270 -0.43 0.61 -0.18
C THR A 270 0.37 -0.59 -0.68
N ASP A 271 0.17 -0.95 -1.96
CA ASP A 271 0.96 -2.00 -2.59
C ASP A 271 2.46 -1.65 -2.65
N LEU A 272 2.79 -0.36 -2.81
CA LEU A 272 4.18 0.13 -2.75
C LEU A 272 4.82 -0.15 -1.39
N GLU A 273 4.13 0.15 -0.29
CA GLU A 273 4.62 -0.13 1.06
C GLU A 273 4.84 -1.63 1.28
N THR A 274 3.92 -2.48 0.83
CA THR A 274 4.11 -3.94 0.91
C THR A 274 5.25 -4.43 0.03
N GLY A 275 5.47 -3.79 -1.13
CA GLY A 275 6.58 -4.07 -2.03
C GLY A 275 7.93 -3.76 -1.39
N VAL A 276 8.04 -2.66 -0.64
CA VAL A 276 9.25 -2.32 0.12
C VAL A 276 9.54 -3.38 1.19
N LEU A 277 8.54 -3.79 1.98
CA LEU A 277 8.72 -4.83 3.00
C LEU A 277 9.11 -6.18 2.37
N PHE A 278 8.54 -6.52 1.22
CA PHE A 278 8.89 -7.74 0.49
C PHE A 278 10.32 -7.71 -0.04
N ALA A 279 10.72 -6.62 -0.69
CA ALA A 279 12.07 -6.45 -1.22
C ALA A 279 13.13 -6.58 -0.11
N GLU A 280 12.92 -5.92 1.04
CA GLU A 280 13.83 -6.05 2.17
C GLU A 280 13.81 -7.44 2.80
N THR A 281 12.65 -8.10 2.86
CA THR A 281 12.56 -9.47 3.38
C THR A 281 13.37 -10.43 2.51
N VAL A 282 13.20 -10.37 1.19
CA VAL A 282 13.93 -11.23 0.24
C VAL A 282 15.44 -10.93 0.28
N LYS A 283 15.84 -9.66 0.27
CA LYS A 283 17.25 -9.24 0.40
C LYS A 283 17.88 -9.82 1.67
N GLN A 284 17.26 -9.61 2.83
CA GLN A 284 17.83 -10.02 4.11
C GLN A 284 17.84 -11.56 4.31
N LEU A 285 16.90 -12.29 3.73
CA LEU A 285 16.94 -13.76 3.70
C LEU A 285 18.07 -14.27 2.79
N ALA A 286 18.26 -13.66 1.62
CA ALA A 286 19.34 -14.01 0.69
C ALA A 286 20.73 -13.76 1.31
N GLU A 287 20.91 -12.65 2.04
CA GLU A 287 22.15 -12.36 2.80
C GLU A 287 22.46 -13.43 3.87
N ARG A 288 21.44 -14.13 4.37
CA ARG A 288 21.56 -15.27 5.31
C ARG A 288 21.70 -16.62 4.61
N GLY A 289 21.74 -16.63 3.28
CA GLY A 289 21.81 -17.84 2.46
C GLY A 289 20.50 -18.64 2.40
N ILE A 290 19.36 -18.05 2.76
CA ILE A 290 18.04 -18.69 2.66
C ILE A 290 17.42 -18.29 1.32
N GLU A 291 17.03 -19.29 0.51
CA GLU A 291 16.45 -19.07 -0.80
C GLU A 291 14.92 -18.92 -0.69
N VAL A 292 14.40 -17.74 -1.04
CA VAL A 292 12.95 -17.56 -1.17
C VAL A 292 12.51 -18.17 -2.50
N THR A 293 11.91 -19.35 -2.46
CA THR A 293 11.50 -20.07 -3.68
C THR A 293 10.03 -19.89 -4.01
N ARG A 294 9.20 -19.44 -3.06
CA ARG A 294 7.81 -19.05 -3.31
C ARG A 294 7.49 -17.79 -2.53
N SER A 295 6.56 -17.00 -3.05
CA SER A 295 6.12 -15.78 -2.39
C SER A 295 4.64 -15.51 -2.57
N LEU A 296 4.09 -14.72 -1.66
CA LEU A 296 2.73 -14.22 -1.73
C LEU A 296 2.68 -12.81 -1.13
N VAL A 297 2.33 -11.80 -1.92
CA VAL A 297 2.31 -10.39 -1.48
C VAL A 297 0.95 -9.79 -1.80
N GLY A 298 0.30 -9.18 -0.80
CA GLY A 298 -1.05 -8.60 -0.96
C GLY A 298 -1.93 -8.74 0.28
N ARG A 299 -3.25 -8.67 0.10
CA ARG A 299 -4.25 -8.72 1.17
C ARG A 299 -4.89 -10.10 1.25
N PHE A 300 -4.57 -10.86 2.30
CA PHE A 300 -5.07 -12.23 2.46
C PHE A 300 -5.70 -12.49 3.83
N VAL A 301 -5.07 -11.99 4.88
CA VAL A 301 -5.52 -12.04 6.27
C VAL A 301 -5.56 -10.62 6.81
N THR A 302 -6.66 -9.92 6.51
CA THR A 302 -6.80 -8.52 6.91
C THR A 302 -7.22 -8.39 8.38
N ALA A 303 -7.22 -7.17 8.87
CA ALA A 303 -7.76 -6.74 10.15
C ALA A 303 -8.58 -5.48 9.89
N LEU A 304 -9.64 -5.62 9.08
CA LEU A 304 -10.46 -4.52 8.56
C LEU A 304 -9.61 -3.46 7.84
N ASP A 305 -9.53 -2.25 8.39
CA ASP A 305 -8.83 -1.09 7.84
C ASP A 305 -7.52 -0.77 8.58
N MET A 306 -6.94 -1.74 9.31
CA MET A 306 -5.65 -1.57 9.96
C MET A 306 -4.58 -1.19 8.92
N ALA A 307 -3.91 -0.05 9.11
CA ALA A 307 -2.70 0.25 8.33
C ALA A 307 -1.52 -0.47 8.96
N GLY A 308 -1.25 -1.68 8.47
CA GLY A 308 -0.11 -2.49 8.86
C GLY A 308 0.11 -3.65 7.89
N ALA A 309 1.17 -4.41 8.13
CA ALA A 309 1.51 -5.60 7.37
C ALA A 309 2.13 -6.67 8.28
N SER A 310 2.09 -7.92 7.84
CA SER A 310 2.76 -9.04 8.50
C SER A 310 3.70 -9.75 7.54
N VAL A 311 4.82 -10.23 8.07
CA VAL A 311 5.74 -11.13 7.38
C VAL A 311 5.55 -12.53 7.96
N THR A 312 5.37 -13.51 7.09
CA THR A 312 5.34 -14.94 7.42
C THR A 312 6.44 -15.65 6.65
N VAL A 313 7.18 -16.51 7.33
CA VAL A 313 8.21 -17.37 6.73
C VAL A 313 7.85 -18.83 7.02
N VAL A 314 7.81 -19.64 5.96
CA VAL A 314 7.50 -21.08 6.03
C VAL A 314 8.62 -21.87 5.35
N PRO A 315 9.28 -22.81 6.04
CA PRO A 315 10.25 -23.69 5.40
C PRO A 315 9.62 -24.56 4.32
N LEU A 316 10.34 -24.77 3.22
CA LEU A 316 9.87 -25.57 2.09
C LEU A 316 10.79 -26.75 1.80
N ASP A 317 10.17 -27.91 1.63
CA ASP A 317 10.74 -29.07 0.95
C ASP A 317 10.05 -29.26 -0.42
N ASP A 318 10.46 -30.27 -1.18
CA ASP A 318 9.91 -30.52 -2.52
C ASP A 318 8.41 -30.83 -2.47
N GLU A 319 7.97 -31.59 -1.44
CA GLU A 319 6.55 -31.94 -1.27
C GLU A 319 5.69 -30.69 -1.04
N LEU A 320 6.12 -29.80 -0.13
CA LEU A 320 5.41 -28.57 0.16
C LEU A 320 5.39 -27.60 -1.02
N ILE A 321 6.45 -27.56 -1.83
CA ILE A 321 6.48 -26.77 -3.08
C ILE A 321 5.41 -27.28 -4.04
N GLU A 322 5.33 -28.59 -4.29
CA GLU A 322 4.34 -29.11 -5.22
C GLU A 322 2.89 -28.95 -4.72
N LEU A 323 2.66 -29.05 -3.41
CA LEU A 323 1.34 -28.82 -2.80
C LEU A 323 0.94 -27.34 -2.87
N TRP A 324 1.90 -26.45 -2.67
CA TRP A 324 1.71 -25.01 -2.83
C TRP A 324 1.35 -24.66 -4.28
N ASP A 325 2.06 -25.22 -5.25
CA ASP A 325 1.88 -24.95 -6.69
C ASP A 325 0.63 -25.60 -7.30
N ALA A 326 0.02 -26.57 -6.59
CA ALA A 326 -1.18 -27.23 -7.09
C ALA A 326 -2.30 -26.22 -7.39
N PRO A 327 -3.07 -26.38 -8.47
CA PRO A 327 -4.09 -25.41 -8.87
C PRO A 327 -5.22 -25.32 -7.84
N THR A 328 -5.88 -24.16 -7.81
CA THR A 328 -7.12 -23.94 -7.07
C THR A 328 -8.11 -23.11 -7.89
N SER A 329 -9.39 -23.30 -7.62
CA SER A 329 -10.51 -22.52 -8.17
C SER A 329 -10.99 -21.42 -7.22
N ALA A 330 -10.40 -21.30 -6.03
CA ALA A 330 -10.76 -20.25 -5.07
C ALA A 330 -10.45 -18.86 -5.67
N PRO A 331 -11.45 -17.98 -5.87
CA PRO A 331 -11.28 -16.76 -6.66
C PRO A 331 -10.40 -15.71 -5.96
N ALA A 332 -10.24 -15.78 -4.64
CA ALA A 332 -9.36 -14.87 -3.92
C ALA A 332 -7.93 -15.42 -3.76
N TRP A 333 -7.63 -16.62 -4.29
CA TRP A 333 -6.26 -17.12 -4.36
C TRP A 333 -5.55 -16.52 -5.58
N PRO A 334 -4.49 -15.73 -5.41
CA PRO A 334 -3.86 -15.06 -6.54
C PRO A 334 -3.09 -16.08 -7.39
N HIS A 335 -3.13 -15.90 -8.70
CA HIS A 335 -2.36 -16.71 -9.66
C HIS A 335 -0.83 -16.50 -9.58
N ALA A 336 -0.37 -15.54 -8.77
CA ALA A 336 1.02 -15.08 -8.65
C ALA A 336 1.79 -15.70 -7.47
N ALA A 337 1.39 -16.87 -6.99
CA ALA A 337 2.05 -17.58 -5.89
C ALA A 337 3.36 -18.28 -6.34
N THR A 338 4.26 -17.54 -7.01
CA THR A 338 5.46 -18.08 -7.67
C THR A 338 6.75 -17.66 -6.97
N ALA A 339 7.89 -18.15 -7.46
CA ALA A 339 9.21 -17.70 -7.03
C ALA A 339 9.38 -16.19 -7.30
N PRO A 340 9.98 -15.42 -6.37
CA PRO A 340 10.43 -14.07 -6.67
C PRO A 340 11.46 -14.08 -7.81
N SER A 341 11.41 -13.05 -8.65
CA SER A 341 12.45 -12.76 -9.63
C SER A 341 13.65 -12.05 -8.99
N HIS A 342 14.55 -11.53 -9.81
CA HIS A 342 15.69 -10.73 -9.35
C HIS A 342 15.24 -9.39 -8.72
N LEU A 343 15.97 -8.97 -7.69
CA LEU A 343 15.89 -7.63 -7.11
C LEU A 343 16.95 -6.75 -7.79
N ASP A 344 16.62 -6.18 -8.94
CA ASP A 344 17.51 -5.24 -9.63
C ASP A 344 17.36 -3.82 -9.06
N PRO A 345 18.45 -3.04 -8.93
CA PRO A 345 18.35 -1.63 -8.60
C PRO A 345 17.51 -0.89 -9.65
N LEU A 346 16.45 -0.22 -9.19
CA LEU A 346 15.61 0.63 -10.04
C LEU A 346 16.04 2.09 -9.86
N ALA A 347 16.43 2.75 -10.96
CA ALA A 347 16.80 4.17 -10.96
C ALA A 347 16.25 4.87 -12.20
N HIS A 348 15.80 6.11 -12.02
CA HIS A 348 15.51 7.01 -13.13
C HIS A 348 16.82 7.52 -13.75
N ALA A 349 16.76 7.92 -15.02
CA ALA A 349 17.91 8.52 -15.69
C ALA A 349 18.35 9.81 -14.97
N ALA A 350 19.65 9.93 -14.69
CA ALA A 350 20.22 11.18 -14.20
C ALA A 350 20.52 12.08 -15.41
N PRO A 351 19.93 13.29 -15.50
CA PRO A 351 20.32 14.27 -16.51
C PRO A 351 21.73 14.80 -16.25
N ASP A 352 22.35 15.36 -17.29
CA ASP A 352 23.52 16.23 -17.15
C ASP A 352 23.02 17.66 -16.87
N ASP A 353 22.84 17.97 -15.59
CA ASP A 353 22.31 19.23 -15.08
C ASP A 353 23.24 19.91 -14.07
N ALA A 354 24.56 19.73 -14.19
CA ALA A 354 25.52 20.27 -13.24
C ALA A 354 25.69 21.80 -13.35
N THR A 355 25.70 22.50 -12.21
CA THR A 355 25.92 23.96 -12.10
C THR A 355 27.01 24.28 -11.08
N ASP A 356 28.16 23.61 -11.16
CA ASP A 356 29.26 23.69 -10.18
C ASP A 356 30.53 24.35 -10.73
N THR A 357 30.53 24.77 -12.00
CA THR A 357 31.67 25.42 -12.67
C THR A 357 31.39 26.89 -12.97
N GLY A 358 32.43 27.74 -12.91
CA GLY A 358 32.33 29.18 -13.20
C GLY A 358 32.03 30.08 -11.99
N GLU A 359 31.69 31.34 -12.29
CA GLU A 359 31.33 32.34 -11.28
C GLU A 359 29.96 32.04 -10.66
N ALA A 360 29.72 32.54 -9.44
CA ALA A 360 28.46 32.32 -8.76
C ALA A 360 27.33 33.10 -9.44
N ASN A 361 26.27 32.40 -9.81
CA ASN A 361 25.07 32.99 -10.39
C ASN A 361 24.11 33.40 -9.27
N VAL A 362 24.18 34.67 -8.86
CA VAL A 362 23.51 35.16 -7.64
C VAL A 362 21.99 35.06 -7.77
N TRP A 363 21.40 35.60 -8.83
CA TRP A 363 19.94 35.74 -8.92
C TRP A 363 19.22 34.39 -9.13
N LEU A 364 19.78 33.47 -9.92
CA LEU A 364 19.22 32.12 -10.06
C LEU A 364 19.43 31.30 -8.79
N SER A 365 20.52 31.53 -8.05
CA SER A 365 20.71 30.92 -6.72
C SER A 365 19.65 31.40 -5.73
N ASP A 366 19.31 32.70 -5.74
CA ASP A 366 18.28 33.26 -4.87
C ASP A 366 16.90 32.71 -5.20
N PHE A 367 16.57 32.60 -6.50
CA PHE A 367 15.34 31.96 -6.97
C PHE A 367 15.25 30.50 -6.52
N VAL A 368 16.25 29.67 -6.85
CA VAL A 368 16.27 28.25 -6.49
C VAL A 368 16.23 28.06 -4.98
N GLY A 369 17.02 28.84 -4.22
CA GLY A 369 17.02 28.77 -2.76
C GLY A 369 15.68 29.16 -2.14
N ARG A 370 14.94 30.10 -2.73
CA ARG A 370 13.59 30.43 -2.27
C ARG A 370 12.62 29.29 -2.53
N VAL A 371 12.67 28.67 -3.70
CA VAL A 371 11.81 27.51 -4.02
C VAL A 371 12.12 26.34 -3.07
N GLN A 372 13.40 26.01 -2.86
CA GLN A 372 13.84 24.96 -1.95
C GLN A 372 13.30 25.15 -0.52
N ARG A 373 13.27 26.39 -0.01
CA ARG A 373 12.74 26.70 1.33
C ARG A 373 11.21 26.71 1.42
N SER A 374 10.51 26.74 0.28
CA SER A 374 9.06 26.92 0.23
C SER A 374 8.31 25.67 -0.22
N VAL A 375 8.99 24.52 -0.33
CA VAL A 375 8.38 23.24 -0.79
C VAL A 375 7.12 22.88 0.00
N ASP A 376 7.15 22.97 1.33
CA ASP A 376 6.00 22.61 2.17
C ASP A 376 4.83 23.58 1.99
N GLU A 377 5.12 24.88 1.89
CA GLU A 377 4.10 25.92 1.64
C GLU A 377 3.43 25.73 0.27
N LEU A 378 4.24 25.48 -0.77
CA LEU A 378 3.77 25.23 -2.12
C LEU A 378 2.91 23.95 -2.18
N THR A 379 3.28 22.93 -1.42
CA THR A 379 2.50 21.68 -1.28
C THR A 379 1.16 21.95 -0.63
N GLU A 380 1.10 22.76 0.43
CA GLU A 380 -0.16 23.10 1.11
C GLU A 380 -1.06 23.99 0.23
N LEU A 381 -0.50 24.94 -0.51
CA LEU A 381 -1.26 25.74 -1.47
C LEU A 381 -1.91 24.85 -2.53
N ASP A 382 -1.15 23.92 -3.10
CA ASP A 382 -1.66 22.98 -4.09
C ASP A 382 -2.63 21.96 -3.48
N ARG A 383 -2.46 21.51 -2.24
CA ARG A 383 -3.43 20.64 -1.57
C ARG A 383 -4.80 21.31 -1.41
N ARG A 384 -4.83 22.63 -1.27
CA ARG A 384 -6.07 23.42 -1.16
C ARG A 384 -6.70 23.73 -2.51
N ALA A 385 -5.91 23.80 -3.58
CA ALA A 385 -6.35 24.26 -4.90
C ALA A 385 -6.19 23.23 -6.04
N GLY A 386 -5.63 22.05 -5.77
CA GLY A 386 -5.21 21.02 -6.71
C GLY A 386 -5.10 19.67 -6.02
N ASP A 387 -4.05 18.90 -6.30
CA ASP A 387 -3.82 17.55 -5.75
C ASP A 387 -2.68 17.45 -4.74
N GLY A 388 -1.96 18.54 -4.47
CA GLY A 388 -1.00 18.64 -3.39
C GLY A 388 0.35 18.02 -3.72
N ASP A 389 0.74 17.97 -5.00
CA ASP A 389 2.02 17.42 -5.45
C ASP A 389 2.98 18.49 -6.00
N PHE A 390 2.53 19.74 -6.14
CA PHE A 390 3.32 20.80 -6.76
C PHE A 390 4.66 21.02 -6.06
N GLY A 391 4.68 21.09 -4.72
CA GLY A 391 5.92 21.25 -3.96
C GLY A 391 6.84 20.03 -4.09
N THR A 392 6.31 18.81 -4.16
CA THR A 392 7.08 17.60 -4.45
C THR A 392 7.75 17.68 -5.82
N ASN A 393 7.03 18.17 -6.85
CA ASN A 393 7.60 18.41 -8.18
C ASN A 393 8.71 19.48 -8.16
N MET A 394 8.55 20.55 -7.38
CA MET A 394 9.61 21.56 -7.21
C MET A 394 10.85 21.00 -6.50
N ALA A 395 10.64 20.18 -5.46
CA ALA A 395 11.74 19.51 -4.76
C ALA A 395 12.48 18.53 -5.68
N ALA A 396 11.76 17.79 -6.53
CA ALA A 396 12.37 16.89 -7.50
C ALA A 396 13.21 17.64 -8.56
N ALA A 397 12.73 18.78 -9.05
CA ALA A 397 13.45 19.57 -10.04
C ALA A 397 14.59 20.41 -9.45
N LEU A 398 14.44 20.95 -8.24
CA LEU A 398 15.36 21.97 -7.74
C LEU A 398 16.06 21.60 -6.43
N GLY A 399 15.60 20.57 -5.72
CA GLY A 399 16.08 20.22 -4.38
C GLY A 399 17.51 19.67 -4.32
N HIS A 400 18.01 19.08 -5.42
CA HIS A 400 19.36 18.51 -5.46
C HIS A 400 20.46 19.53 -5.75
N PHE A 401 20.11 20.73 -6.24
CA PHE A 401 21.10 21.75 -6.57
C PHE A 401 21.79 22.30 -5.31
N PRO A 402 23.13 22.18 -5.20
CA PRO A 402 23.87 22.90 -4.18
C PRO A 402 23.88 24.39 -4.50
N LEU A 403 23.75 25.23 -3.47
CA LEU A 403 23.81 26.69 -3.62
C LEU A 403 25.15 27.25 -3.09
N PRO A 404 25.71 28.30 -3.73
CA PRO A 404 25.19 28.97 -4.93
C PRO A 404 25.40 28.14 -6.20
N LEU A 405 24.48 28.28 -7.16
CA LEU A 405 24.65 27.81 -8.53
C LEU A 405 25.83 28.56 -9.18
N ARG A 406 26.54 27.89 -10.07
CA ARG A 406 27.70 28.45 -10.78
C ARG A 406 27.55 28.24 -12.28
N GLY A 407 27.94 29.25 -13.04
CA GLY A 407 27.89 29.26 -14.50
C GLY A 407 27.33 30.57 -15.06
N THR A 408 27.33 30.70 -16.38
CA THR A 408 26.63 31.82 -17.03
C THR A 408 25.12 31.66 -16.85
N ASP A 409 24.35 32.72 -17.06
CA ASP A 409 22.89 32.60 -16.96
C ASP A 409 22.31 31.57 -17.94
N SER A 410 22.85 31.47 -19.15
CA SER A 410 22.43 30.48 -20.13
C SER A 410 22.68 29.06 -19.63
N ASP A 411 23.88 28.77 -19.11
CA ASP A 411 24.25 27.43 -18.62
C ASP A 411 23.35 27.02 -17.44
N VAL A 412 23.12 27.93 -16.49
CA VAL A 412 22.30 27.66 -15.31
C VAL A 412 20.82 27.50 -15.68
N LEU A 413 20.30 28.31 -16.61
CA LEU A 413 18.93 28.16 -17.11
C LEU A 413 18.73 26.85 -17.88
N GLU A 414 19.70 26.42 -18.67
CA GLU A 414 19.68 25.13 -19.37
C GLU A 414 19.70 23.95 -18.40
N ALA A 415 20.53 24.02 -17.35
CA ALA A 415 20.56 23.01 -16.30
C ALA A 415 19.23 22.94 -15.52
N ILE A 416 18.66 24.10 -15.14
CA ILE A 416 17.34 24.17 -14.50
C ILE A 416 16.26 23.59 -15.42
N ALA A 417 16.26 23.95 -16.70
CA ALA A 417 15.29 23.45 -17.68
C ALA A 417 15.38 21.92 -17.83
N THR A 418 16.60 21.40 -18.00
CA THR A 418 16.87 19.96 -18.12
C THR A 418 16.39 19.22 -16.88
N SER A 419 16.67 19.77 -15.70
CA SER A 419 16.19 19.20 -14.45
C SER A 419 14.66 19.15 -14.39
N TYR A 420 13.95 20.22 -14.74
CA TYR A 420 12.49 20.20 -14.80
C TYR A 420 11.95 19.16 -15.77
N LEU A 421 12.55 19.01 -16.95
CA LEU A 421 12.09 18.07 -17.98
C LEU A 421 12.34 16.60 -17.62
N VAL A 422 13.39 16.30 -16.86
CA VAL A 422 13.81 14.93 -16.56
C VAL A 422 13.39 14.47 -15.16
N ARG A 423 13.40 15.37 -14.17
CA ARG A 423 13.17 15.04 -12.75
C ARG A 423 11.77 15.39 -12.26
N ALA A 424 11.14 16.45 -12.78
CA ALA A 424 9.76 16.78 -12.43
C ALA A 424 8.78 16.14 -13.43
N GLY A 425 7.77 15.46 -12.90
CA GLY A 425 6.70 14.88 -13.70
C GLY A 425 5.57 15.86 -14.01
N GLY A 426 4.53 15.35 -14.66
CA GLY A 426 3.27 16.07 -14.86
C GLY A 426 3.39 17.34 -15.69
N THR A 427 2.43 18.25 -15.49
CA THR A 427 2.39 19.52 -16.23
C THR A 427 3.50 20.48 -15.81
N SER A 428 3.90 20.46 -14.53
CA SER A 428 4.93 21.35 -13.99
C SER A 428 6.29 21.15 -14.67
N GLY A 429 6.74 19.91 -14.86
CA GLY A 429 8.00 19.62 -15.56
C GLY A 429 8.00 20.16 -16.99
N ALA A 430 6.92 19.94 -17.74
CA ALA A 430 6.81 20.40 -19.12
C ALA A 430 6.73 21.94 -19.23
N VAL A 431 5.95 22.59 -18.37
CA VAL A 431 5.75 24.05 -18.38
C VAL A 431 7.01 24.79 -17.94
N PHE A 432 7.58 24.45 -16.77
CA PHE A 432 8.79 25.12 -16.28
C PHE A 432 10.02 24.74 -17.11
N GLY A 433 10.13 23.49 -17.56
CA GLY A 433 11.17 23.06 -18.49
C GLY A 433 11.17 23.91 -19.76
N THR A 434 10.02 24.01 -20.44
CA THR A 434 9.86 24.86 -21.63
C THR A 434 10.13 26.32 -21.33
N PHE A 435 9.61 26.83 -20.21
CA PHE A 435 9.83 28.21 -19.77
C PHE A 435 11.32 28.54 -19.70
N PHE A 436 12.09 27.75 -18.95
CA PHE A 436 13.52 28.00 -18.75
C PHE A 436 14.35 27.72 -20.01
N THR A 437 13.96 26.75 -20.85
CA THR A 437 14.59 26.51 -22.15
C THR A 437 14.53 27.75 -23.05
N GLU A 438 13.35 28.35 -23.21
CA GLU A 438 13.20 29.52 -24.09
C GLU A 438 13.85 30.78 -23.48
N LEU A 439 13.78 30.94 -22.15
CA LEU A 439 14.45 32.05 -21.48
C LEU A 439 15.98 31.96 -21.64
N GLY A 440 16.56 30.77 -21.42
CA GLY A 440 17.99 30.51 -21.59
C GLY A 440 18.46 30.75 -23.03
N ARG A 441 17.70 30.25 -24.02
CA ARG A 441 18.03 30.41 -25.45
C ARG A 441 18.12 31.87 -25.89
N ALA A 442 17.27 32.75 -25.35
CA ALA A 442 17.24 34.16 -25.73
C ALA A 442 18.30 35.01 -25.00
N LEU A 443 18.77 34.55 -23.83
CA LEU A 443 19.61 35.35 -22.95
C LEU A 443 21.07 35.35 -23.38
N GLN A 444 21.61 36.53 -23.65
CA GLN A 444 23.02 36.72 -24.02
C GLN A 444 23.91 36.88 -22.77
N PRO A 445 25.23 36.64 -22.87
CA PRO A 445 26.16 36.76 -21.74
C PRO A 445 26.23 38.16 -21.11
N ASP A 446 25.90 39.22 -21.86
CA ASP A 446 25.83 40.60 -21.37
C ASP A 446 24.47 40.95 -20.71
N GLY A 447 23.60 39.95 -20.57
CA GLY A 447 22.27 40.10 -20.00
C GLY A 447 21.20 40.60 -20.98
N ALA A 448 21.56 40.93 -22.22
CA ALA A 448 20.60 41.30 -23.26
C ALA A 448 19.69 40.11 -23.64
N GLY A 449 18.51 40.42 -24.17
CA GLY A 449 17.56 39.40 -24.62
C GLY A 449 16.61 38.87 -23.54
N PHE A 450 16.71 39.32 -22.27
CA PHE A 450 15.82 38.89 -21.19
C PHE A 450 14.33 39.13 -21.50
N ALA A 451 13.96 40.34 -21.94
CA ALA A 451 12.58 40.66 -22.32
C ALA A 451 12.06 39.75 -23.46
N ALA A 452 12.88 39.57 -24.50
CA ALA A 452 12.56 38.69 -25.62
C ALA A 452 12.43 37.22 -25.19
N GLY A 453 13.28 36.77 -24.26
CA GLY A 453 13.21 35.46 -23.64
C GLY A 453 11.91 35.25 -22.88
N VAL A 454 11.53 36.21 -22.02
CA VAL A 454 10.26 36.16 -21.27
C VAL A 454 9.05 36.10 -22.21
N ARG A 455 9.06 36.82 -23.33
CA ARG A 455 7.99 36.73 -24.34
C ARG A 455 7.97 35.36 -25.03
N ALA A 456 9.12 34.88 -25.50
CA ALA A 456 9.22 33.57 -26.16
C ALA A 456 8.78 32.42 -25.23
N SER A 457 9.20 32.49 -23.97
CA SER A 457 8.75 31.65 -22.87
C SER A 457 7.24 31.65 -22.69
N LEU A 458 6.59 32.82 -22.67
CA LEU A 458 5.14 32.92 -22.55
C LEU A 458 4.45 32.25 -23.74
N ASP A 459 4.88 32.57 -24.96
CA ASP A 459 4.28 32.05 -26.19
C ASP A 459 4.36 30.52 -26.22
N ALA A 460 5.53 29.96 -25.86
CA ALA A 460 5.73 28.52 -25.80
C ALA A 460 4.88 27.84 -24.70
N VAL A 461 4.76 28.45 -23.52
CA VAL A 461 3.91 27.93 -22.43
C VAL A 461 2.42 27.99 -22.81
N VAL A 462 1.98 29.08 -23.46
CA VAL A 462 0.60 29.23 -23.96
C VAL A 462 0.32 28.25 -25.09
N GLU A 463 1.25 28.03 -26.02
CA GLU A 463 1.11 27.03 -27.07
C GLU A 463 0.99 25.61 -26.50
N LEU A 464 1.82 25.28 -25.50
CA LEU A 464 1.82 23.98 -24.84
C LEU A 464 0.54 23.71 -24.03
N GLY A 465 0.11 24.70 -23.23
CA GLY A 465 -0.96 24.53 -22.24
C GLY A 465 -2.32 25.08 -22.64
N GLY A 466 -2.40 25.98 -23.64
CA GLY A 466 -3.62 26.68 -24.05
C GLY A 466 -4.22 27.57 -22.95
N ALA A 467 -3.43 27.95 -21.95
CA ALA A 467 -3.84 28.77 -20.81
C ALA A 467 -3.78 30.26 -21.17
N LYS A 468 -4.61 31.07 -20.52
CA LYS A 468 -4.63 32.53 -20.63
C LYS A 468 -4.71 33.18 -19.25
N VAL A 469 -4.46 34.49 -19.18
CA VAL A 469 -4.70 35.26 -17.96
C VAL A 469 -6.16 35.09 -17.51
N GLY A 470 -6.32 34.79 -16.22
CA GLY A 470 -7.57 34.44 -15.55
C GLY A 470 -7.77 32.93 -15.37
N ASP A 471 -6.92 32.07 -15.95
CA ASP A 471 -7.08 30.62 -15.85
C ASP A 471 -6.49 30.00 -14.57
N LYS A 472 -5.84 30.81 -13.72
CA LYS A 472 -5.20 30.40 -12.46
C LYS A 472 -4.01 29.46 -12.71
N THR A 473 -3.01 29.98 -13.43
CA THR A 473 -1.80 29.26 -13.85
C THR A 473 -0.58 30.18 -13.85
N VAL A 474 0.61 29.64 -14.19
CA VAL A 474 1.84 30.42 -14.43
C VAL A 474 1.65 31.62 -15.38
N VAL A 475 0.69 31.54 -16.32
CA VAL A 475 0.39 32.59 -17.30
C VAL A 475 -0.08 33.88 -16.62
N ASP A 476 -0.74 33.77 -15.47
CA ASP A 476 -1.24 34.92 -14.71
C ASP A 476 -0.11 35.79 -14.15
N ALA A 477 1.06 35.21 -13.88
CA ALA A 477 2.25 35.97 -13.50
C ALA A 477 3.13 36.31 -14.72
N LEU A 478 3.28 35.36 -15.65
CA LEU A 478 4.19 35.49 -16.79
C LEU A 478 3.72 36.52 -17.82
N SER A 479 2.43 36.53 -18.17
CA SER A 479 1.91 37.46 -19.20
C SER A 479 1.99 38.92 -18.77
N PRO A 480 1.56 39.33 -17.56
CA PRO A 480 1.69 40.73 -17.14
C PRO A 480 3.15 41.20 -17.04
N ALA A 481 4.07 40.32 -16.64
CA ALA A 481 5.49 40.64 -16.62
C ALA A 481 6.06 40.84 -18.03
N ALA A 482 5.72 39.95 -18.98
CA ALA A 482 6.10 40.07 -20.38
C ALA A 482 5.61 41.39 -21.01
N ASP A 483 4.35 41.76 -20.75
CA ASP A 483 3.75 42.99 -21.30
C ASP A 483 4.45 44.26 -20.80
N VAL A 484 4.89 44.27 -19.53
CA VAL A 484 5.67 45.39 -18.98
C VAL A 484 7.04 45.50 -19.64
N LEU A 485 7.73 44.37 -19.83
CA LEU A 485 9.07 44.36 -20.43
C LEU A 485 9.03 44.76 -21.91
N ASP A 486 8.04 44.31 -22.67
CA ASP A 486 7.85 44.72 -24.07
C ASP A 486 7.52 46.21 -24.19
N GLY A 487 6.84 46.77 -23.20
CA GLY A 487 6.60 48.21 -23.07
C GLY A 487 7.82 49.04 -22.68
N GLY A 488 8.97 48.42 -22.46
CA GLY A 488 10.20 49.06 -22.01
C GLY A 488 10.25 49.37 -20.50
N GLY A 489 9.40 48.72 -19.71
CA GLY A 489 9.40 48.82 -18.25
C GLY A 489 10.61 48.13 -17.60
N SER A 490 10.88 48.45 -16.34
CA SER A 490 12.00 47.87 -15.60
C SER A 490 11.70 46.44 -15.10
N LEU A 491 12.75 45.70 -14.70
CA LEU A 491 12.57 44.40 -14.03
C LEU A 491 11.76 44.52 -12.73
N ALA A 492 11.89 45.63 -12.00
CA ALA A 492 11.10 45.89 -10.81
C ALA A 492 9.60 46.08 -11.14
N ASP A 493 9.29 46.75 -12.25
CA ASP A 493 7.90 46.89 -12.73
C ASP A 493 7.33 45.54 -13.16
N ALA A 494 8.14 44.71 -13.82
CA ALA A 494 7.75 43.36 -14.25
C ALA A 494 7.51 42.44 -13.04
N ALA A 495 8.38 42.47 -12.02
CA ALA A 495 8.18 41.75 -10.77
C ALA A 495 6.90 42.18 -10.05
N ALA A 496 6.64 43.49 -9.98
CA ALA A 496 5.40 44.00 -9.40
C ALA A 496 4.16 43.60 -10.21
N ALA A 497 4.26 43.49 -11.53
CA ALA A 497 3.18 43.00 -12.39
C ALA A 497 2.92 41.51 -12.19
N ALA A 498 3.96 40.69 -12.12
CA ALA A 498 3.84 39.27 -11.79
C ALA A 498 3.17 39.06 -10.43
N ALA A 499 3.60 39.79 -9.39
CA ALA A 499 3.01 39.71 -8.05
C ALA A 499 1.52 40.10 -8.02
N ARG A 500 1.10 41.12 -8.80
CA ARG A 500 -0.33 41.44 -8.98
C ARG A 500 -1.09 40.32 -9.69
N GLY A 501 -0.46 39.68 -10.67
CA GLY A 501 -0.96 38.49 -11.34
C GLY A 501 -1.24 37.35 -10.35
N VAL A 502 -0.28 37.05 -9.49
CA VAL A 502 -0.44 36.06 -8.40
C VAL A 502 -1.61 36.43 -7.50
N ALA A 503 -1.72 37.68 -7.07
CA ALA A 503 -2.84 38.11 -6.22
C ALA A 503 -4.20 37.89 -6.91
N ALA A 504 -4.31 38.17 -8.20
CA ALA A 504 -5.53 37.95 -8.97
C ALA A 504 -5.91 36.45 -9.10
N THR A 505 -4.94 35.54 -9.01
CA THR A 505 -5.22 34.09 -9.01
C THR A 505 -5.98 33.65 -7.76
N ALA A 506 -5.82 34.35 -6.64
CA ALA A 506 -6.57 34.05 -5.41
C ALA A 506 -8.07 34.29 -5.57
N ASP A 507 -8.47 35.28 -6.38
CA ASP A 507 -9.87 35.69 -6.54
C ASP A 507 -10.62 34.97 -7.67
N SER A 508 -9.91 34.17 -8.49
CA SER A 508 -10.47 33.45 -9.64
C SER A 508 -10.76 31.99 -9.35
N ALA A 509 -11.80 31.46 -10.00
CA ALA A 509 -12.02 30.02 -10.11
C ALA A 509 -11.07 29.44 -11.17
N ALA A 510 -10.47 28.29 -10.91
CA ALA A 510 -9.60 27.63 -11.89
C ALA A 510 -10.41 27.15 -13.09
N SER A 511 -9.91 27.41 -14.30
CA SER A 511 -10.51 26.94 -15.56
C SER A 511 -9.63 25.90 -16.28
N ARG A 512 -8.40 25.70 -15.79
CA ARG A 512 -7.40 24.78 -16.33
C ARG A 512 -6.74 23.94 -15.23
N GLY A 513 -6.02 22.90 -15.63
CA GLY A 513 -5.34 21.98 -14.72
C GLY A 513 -6.31 21.17 -13.84
N ARG A 514 -5.76 20.44 -12.86
CA ARG A 514 -6.55 19.64 -11.91
C ARG A 514 -7.42 20.50 -10.99
N ALA A 515 -6.99 21.74 -10.75
CA ALA A 515 -7.74 22.76 -10.01
C ALA A 515 -9.12 23.05 -10.60
N SER A 516 -9.30 22.92 -11.93
CA SER A 516 -10.57 23.20 -12.60
C SER A 516 -11.74 22.31 -12.15
N TYR A 517 -11.47 21.13 -11.60
CA TYR A 517 -12.51 20.23 -11.06
C TYR A 517 -13.11 20.73 -9.73
N LEU A 518 -12.43 21.65 -9.05
CA LEU A 518 -12.81 22.12 -7.71
C LEU A 518 -13.69 23.38 -7.73
N GLY A 519 -13.84 24.04 -8.88
CA GLY A 519 -14.74 25.18 -9.06
C GLY A 519 -14.47 26.32 -8.06
N ASP A 520 -15.51 26.80 -7.38
CA ASP A 520 -15.41 27.91 -6.42
C ASP A 520 -14.66 27.57 -5.12
N ALA A 521 -14.38 26.29 -4.86
CA ALA A 521 -13.70 25.84 -3.64
C ALA A 521 -12.24 26.34 -3.53
N VAL A 522 -11.64 26.79 -4.63
CA VAL A 522 -10.25 27.25 -4.70
C VAL A 522 -10.08 28.76 -4.55
N LYS A 523 -11.17 29.51 -4.33
CA LYS A 523 -11.10 30.96 -4.06
C LYS A 523 -10.40 31.22 -2.72
N GLY A 524 -9.56 32.24 -2.68
CA GLY A 524 -8.71 32.58 -1.53
C GLY A 524 -7.39 31.81 -1.43
N VAL A 525 -7.00 31.08 -2.48
CA VAL A 525 -5.71 30.37 -2.57
C VAL A 525 -4.95 30.87 -3.81
N PRO A 526 -3.77 31.48 -3.69
CA PRO A 526 -2.97 31.84 -4.86
C PRO A 526 -2.47 30.58 -5.60
N ASP A 527 -2.32 30.66 -6.92
CA ASP A 527 -1.73 29.59 -7.72
C ASP A 527 -0.23 29.43 -7.40
N PRO A 528 0.22 28.24 -6.98
CA PRO A 528 1.62 28.00 -6.65
C PRO A 528 2.54 28.13 -7.88
N GLY A 529 2.05 27.83 -9.08
CA GLY A 529 2.78 28.03 -10.33
C GLY A 529 3.09 29.50 -10.58
N ALA A 530 2.06 30.35 -10.60
CA ALA A 530 2.19 31.79 -10.73
C ALA A 530 3.10 32.39 -9.64
N LEU A 531 2.99 31.88 -8.41
CA LEU A 531 3.80 32.32 -7.28
C LEU A 531 5.30 32.03 -7.53
N VAL A 532 5.66 30.81 -7.90
CA VAL A 532 7.04 30.46 -8.28
C VAL A 532 7.53 31.31 -9.45
N THR A 533 6.71 31.51 -10.48
CA THR A 533 7.05 32.40 -11.61
C THR A 533 7.33 33.83 -11.15
N SER A 534 6.54 34.38 -10.21
CA SER A 534 6.77 35.73 -9.67
C SER A 534 8.11 35.86 -8.93
N TRP A 535 8.54 34.80 -8.23
CA TRP A 535 9.81 34.81 -7.50
C TRP A 535 11.03 34.89 -8.43
N LEU A 536 10.92 34.36 -9.65
CA LEU A 536 11.98 34.51 -10.65
C LEU A 536 12.18 35.98 -11.02
N PHE A 537 11.09 36.72 -11.25
CA PHE A 537 11.15 38.15 -11.57
C PHE A 537 11.63 38.99 -10.38
N GLU A 538 11.21 38.65 -9.16
CA GLU A 538 11.71 39.31 -7.95
C GLU A 538 13.22 39.10 -7.77
N ALA A 539 13.72 37.89 -8.00
CA ALA A 539 15.15 37.60 -7.94
C ALA A 539 15.94 38.34 -9.04
N ALA A 540 15.42 38.38 -10.27
CA ALA A 540 16.03 39.13 -11.36
C ALA A 540 16.09 40.63 -11.05
N ALA A 541 15.01 41.22 -10.53
CA ALA A 541 14.94 42.64 -10.21
C ALA A 541 15.86 43.06 -9.05
N ALA A 542 16.19 42.15 -8.13
CA ALA A 542 17.07 42.44 -7.00
C ALA A 542 18.56 42.44 -7.37
N SER A 543 18.93 41.79 -8.45
CA SER A 543 20.32 41.37 -8.72
C SER A 543 20.83 41.72 -10.12
N ARG A 544 19.99 42.21 -11.03
CA ARG A 544 20.35 42.64 -12.40
C ARG A 544 20.19 44.13 -12.64
#